data_AF-A0A7S1RB46-F1
#
_entry.id   AF-A0A7S1RB46-F1
#
_cell.length_a   1.000
_cell.length_b   1.000
_cell.length_c   1.000
_cell.angle_alpha   90.00
_cell.angle_beta   90.00
_cell.angle_gamma   90.00
#
_symmetry.space_group_name_H-M   'P 1'
#
loop_
_entity.id
_entity.type
_entity.pdbx_description
1 polymer ?
#
loop_
_entity_poly.entity_id
_entity_poly.type
_entity_poly.pdbx_seq_one_letter_code
_entity_poly.pdbx_strand_id
1 'polypeptide(L)'
;EVIRKVKSAHEEKQLHPAKLTLQALRTFVNGEFEQLEDLLEGACKLLTIGGRIVVVTTRRAEAALVKAFMRYHENSHPMFEAFSSPQRLLELYPLLQRDTDFAVQQAGEPLWPPAEPGGGRRGGRSLAAHVVQRAARARKAPAGVAGLQPRSEDQLFQAPELMEFRGAAV
;
A
#
# COMPACT_ATOMS: atom_id res chain seq x y z
N GLU A 1 28.75 15.22 13.02
CA GLU A 1 29.13 15.38 14.44
C GLU A 1 27.93 15.62 15.36
N VAL A 2 27.05 16.58 15.04
CA VAL A 2 25.85 16.93 15.83
C VAL A 2 24.93 15.73 16.13
N ILE A 3 24.54 14.95 15.12
CA ILE A 3 23.62 13.81 15.32
C ILE A 3 24.18 12.77 16.29
N ARG A 4 25.50 12.53 16.25
CA ARG A 4 26.18 11.58 17.14
C ARG A 4 26.22 12.06 18.59
N LYS A 5 26.28 13.38 18.81
CA LYS A 5 26.26 13.99 20.15
C LYS A 5 24.89 13.87 20.82
N VAL A 6 23.80 13.90 20.04
CA VAL A 6 22.41 13.88 20.55
C VAL A 6 21.86 12.44 20.65
N LYS A 7 22.18 11.58 19.67
CA LYS A 7 21.68 10.20 19.66
C LYS A 7 22.48 9.35 20.66
N SER A 8 21.85 8.95 21.78
CA SER A 8 22.45 8.05 22.76
C SER A 8 22.87 6.73 22.08
N ALA A 9 24.00 6.17 22.51
CA ALA A 9 24.69 5.05 21.85
C ALA A 9 23.95 3.70 21.89
N HIS A 10 22.64 3.68 22.18
CA HIS A 10 21.92 2.46 22.49
C HIS A 10 21.44 1.66 21.26
N GLU A 11 21.56 2.15 20.01
CA GLU A 11 20.87 1.49 18.89
C GLU A 11 21.71 1.20 17.65
N GLU A 12 21.58 -0.05 17.21
CA GLU A 12 22.08 -0.71 16.00
C GLU A 12 23.61 -0.64 15.78
N LYS A 13 24.35 -1.58 16.38
CA LYS A 13 25.82 -1.78 16.27
C LYS A 13 26.41 -1.80 14.85
N GLN A 14 25.59 -1.76 13.79
CA GLN A 14 26.03 -1.88 12.40
C GLN A 14 25.66 -0.66 11.51
N LEU A 15 24.91 0.32 12.00
CA LEU A 15 24.46 1.46 11.20
C LEU A 15 25.10 2.77 11.65
N HIS A 16 25.59 3.57 10.69
CA HIS A 16 26.08 4.91 11.03
C HIS A 16 24.93 5.74 11.66
N PRO A 17 25.15 6.43 12.79
CA PRO A 17 24.09 7.09 13.57
C PRO A 17 23.33 8.15 12.78
N ALA A 18 23.98 8.80 11.81
CA ALA A 18 23.36 9.81 10.97
C ALA A 18 22.49 9.27 9.82
N LYS A 19 22.49 7.96 9.54
CA LYS A 19 21.86 7.41 8.34
C LYS A 19 20.36 7.66 8.29
N LEU A 20 19.64 7.42 9.40
CA LEU A 20 18.19 7.64 9.46
C LEU A 20 17.84 9.13 9.42
N THR A 21 18.61 9.97 10.11
CA THR A 21 18.39 11.43 10.08
C THR A 21 18.59 12.00 8.69
N LEU A 22 19.68 11.61 7.99
CA LEU A 22 19.92 12.05 6.61
C LEU A 22 18.87 11.50 5.65
N GLN A 23 18.40 10.28 5.86
CA GLN A 23 17.29 9.71 5.07
C GLN A 23 15.99 10.51 5.26
N ALA A 24 15.66 10.89 6.49
CA ALA A 24 14.49 11.71 6.79
C ALA A 24 14.59 13.11 6.17
N LEU A 25 15.75 13.77 6.29
CA LEU A 25 16.00 15.05 5.66
C LEU A 25 15.86 14.97 4.14
N ARG A 26 16.40 13.92 3.52
CA ARG A 26 16.30 13.70 2.08
C ARG A 26 14.83 13.55 1.65
N THR A 27 14.06 12.72 2.35
CA THR A 27 12.61 12.58 2.09
C THR A 27 11.90 13.93 2.16
N PHE A 28 12.14 14.68 3.24
CA PHE A 28 11.44 15.94 3.51
C PHE A 28 11.79 17.02 2.49
N VAL A 29 13.08 17.25 2.23
CA VAL A 29 13.54 18.33 1.34
C VAL A 29 13.10 18.09 -0.10
N ASN A 30 13.10 16.84 -0.55
CA ASN A 30 12.72 16.50 -1.92
C ASN A 30 11.22 16.22 -2.09
N GLY A 31 10.42 16.16 -1.02
CA GLY A 31 9.02 15.74 -1.09
C GLY A 31 8.88 14.33 -1.70
N GLU A 32 9.74 13.39 -1.32
CA GLU A 32 9.85 12.09 -2.02
C GLU A 32 8.56 11.26 -1.93
N PHE A 33 7.73 11.47 -0.91
CA PHE A 33 6.48 10.73 -0.73
C PHE A 33 5.36 11.31 -1.59
N GLU A 34 5.20 12.63 -1.58
CA GLU A 34 4.23 13.35 -2.39
C GLU A 34 4.49 13.12 -3.88
N GLN A 35 5.76 13.20 -4.30
CA GLN A 35 6.14 12.91 -5.68
C GLN A 35 5.84 11.47 -6.11
N LEU A 36 6.00 10.50 -5.20
CA LEU A 36 5.69 9.11 -5.50
C LEU A 36 4.18 8.92 -5.68
N GLU A 37 3.36 9.52 -4.83
CA GLU A 37 1.90 9.46 -4.96
C GLU A 37 1.41 10.11 -6.26
N ASP A 38 1.89 11.31 -6.56
CA ASP A 38 1.57 12.03 -7.81
C ASP A 38 2.01 11.24 -9.05
N LEU A 39 3.19 10.62 -9.00
CA LEU A 39 3.69 9.78 -10.09
C LEU A 39 2.78 8.57 -10.31
N LEU A 40 2.37 7.87 -9.25
CA LEU A 40 1.52 6.68 -9.36
C LEU A 40 0.14 7.04 -9.93
N GLU A 41 -0.46 8.12 -9.44
CA GLU A 41 -1.75 8.64 -9.92
C GLU A 41 -1.66 9.06 -11.40
N GLY A 42 -0.67 9.88 -11.74
CA GLY A 42 -0.44 10.38 -13.09
C GLY A 42 -0.15 9.24 -14.08
N ALA A 43 0.71 8.30 -13.71
CA ALA A 43 1.04 7.15 -14.53
C ALA A 43 -0.19 6.27 -14.79
N CYS A 44 -0.99 5.98 -13.76
CA CYS A 44 -2.18 5.14 -13.91
C CYS A 44 -3.27 5.80 -14.77
N LYS A 45 -3.39 7.13 -14.76
CA LYS A 45 -4.28 7.88 -15.66
C LYS A 45 -3.86 7.78 -17.14
N LEU A 46 -2.55 7.74 -17.40
CA LEU A 46 -1.99 7.68 -18.76
C LEU A 46 -1.94 6.27 -19.36
N LEU A 47 -1.79 5.23 -18.52
CA LEU A 47 -1.72 3.84 -18.99
C LEU A 47 -3.02 3.40 -19.67
N THR A 48 -2.96 2.57 -20.71
CA THR A 48 -4.17 1.86 -21.18
C THR A 48 -4.58 0.76 -20.19
N ILE A 49 -5.81 0.25 -20.29
CA ILE A 49 -6.23 -0.94 -19.52
C ILE A 49 -5.28 -2.10 -19.85
N GLY A 50 -4.78 -2.79 -18.82
CA GLY A 50 -3.76 -3.83 -18.94
C GLY A 50 -2.32 -3.30 -19.00
N GLY A 51 -2.14 -1.99 -19.17
CA GLY A 51 -0.83 -1.32 -19.10
C GLY A 51 -0.23 -1.44 -17.70
N ARG A 52 1.10 -1.48 -17.61
CA ARG A 52 1.84 -1.77 -16.37
C ARG A 52 2.89 -0.71 -16.11
N ILE A 53 3.07 -0.37 -14.84
CA ILE A 53 4.29 0.28 -14.33
C ILE A 53 5.02 -0.66 -13.38
N VAL A 54 6.35 -0.56 -13.38
CA VAL A 54 7.20 -1.27 -12.42
C VAL A 54 7.77 -0.24 -11.46
N VAL A 55 7.48 -0.41 -10.18
CA VAL A 55 7.91 0.50 -9.11
C VAL A 55 8.95 -0.21 -8.26
N VAL A 56 10.19 0.27 -8.33
CA VAL A 56 11.31 -0.25 -7.52
C VAL A 56 11.45 0.63 -6.28
N THR A 57 11.21 0.03 -5.12
CA THR A 57 11.30 0.70 -3.81
C THR A 57 12.57 0.28 -3.12
N THR A 58 13.24 1.19 -2.42
CA THR A 58 14.52 0.96 -1.73
C THR A 58 14.39 1.01 -0.22
N ARG A 59 13.24 1.48 0.26
CA ARG A 59 12.92 1.67 1.67
C ARG A 59 11.52 1.12 1.95
N ARG A 60 11.33 0.61 3.16
CA ARG A 60 10.02 0.07 3.59
C ARG A 60 8.89 1.10 3.53
N ALA A 61 9.18 2.37 3.78
CA ALA A 61 8.18 3.44 3.70
C ALA A 61 7.63 3.60 2.27
N GLU A 62 8.51 3.58 1.26
CA GLU A 62 8.09 3.63 -0.15
C GLU A 62 7.25 2.41 -0.52
N ALA A 63 7.67 1.21 -0.13
CA ALA A 63 6.90 -0.02 -0.35
C ALA A 63 5.52 0.02 0.34
N ALA A 64 5.43 0.63 1.52
CA ALA A 64 4.17 0.82 2.22
C ALA A 64 3.24 1.79 1.46
N LEU A 65 3.79 2.88 0.92
CA LEU A 65 3.03 3.83 0.08
C LEU A 65 2.51 3.17 -1.19
N VAL A 66 3.33 2.39 -1.91
CA VAL A 66 2.89 1.67 -3.12
C VAL A 66 1.77 0.68 -2.80
N LYS A 67 1.89 -0.07 -1.69
CA LYS A 67 0.83 -0.99 -1.23
C LYS A 67 -0.44 -0.26 -0.82
N ALA A 68 -0.32 0.87 -0.12
CA ALA A 68 -1.46 1.70 0.22
C ALA A 68 -2.14 2.21 -1.06
N PHE A 69 -1.39 2.80 -1.99
CA PHE A 69 -1.90 3.25 -3.28
C PHE A 69 -2.70 2.15 -4.00
N MET A 70 -2.14 0.92 -4.08
CA MET A 70 -2.85 -0.21 -4.67
C MET A 70 -4.16 -0.52 -3.95
N ARG A 71 -4.16 -0.60 -2.60
CA ARG A 71 -5.37 -0.81 -1.80
C ARG A 71 -6.44 0.26 -2.04
N TYR A 72 -6.05 1.53 -2.18
CA TYR A 72 -7.00 2.62 -2.43
C TYR A 72 -7.57 2.63 -3.85
N HIS A 73 -6.95 1.91 -4.79
CA HIS A 73 -7.32 1.90 -6.20
C HIS A 73 -7.66 0.51 -6.74
N GLU A 74 -7.74 -0.53 -5.91
CA GLU A 74 -8.13 -1.87 -6.35
C GLU A 74 -9.65 -2.04 -6.36
N ASN A 75 -10.15 -2.81 -7.33
CA ASN A 75 -11.57 -3.20 -7.34
C ASN A 75 -11.84 -4.16 -6.16
N SER A 76 -13.08 -4.14 -5.67
CA SER A 76 -13.56 -5.16 -4.75
C SER A 76 -13.47 -6.54 -5.38
N HIS A 77 -13.07 -7.52 -4.57
CA HIS A 77 -12.94 -8.89 -5.02
C HIS A 77 -14.24 -9.65 -4.74
N PRO A 78 -14.79 -10.46 -5.68
CA PRO A 78 -16.11 -11.09 -5.56
C PRO A 78 -16.31 -11.92 -4.28
N MET A 79 -15.26 -12.59 -3.81
CA MET A 79 -15.29 -13.33 -2.55
C MET A 79 -15.63 -12.40 -1.37
N PHE A 80 -15.02 -11.22 -1.28
CA PHE A 80 -15.32 -10.30 -0.19
C PHE A 80 -16.69 -9.65 -0.36
N GLU A 81 -17.15 -9.40 -1.58
CA GLU A 81 -18.51 -8.93 -1.82
C GLU A 81 -19.58 -9.91 -1.32
N ALA A 82 -19.31 -11.22 -1.43
CA ALA A 82 -20.24 -12.26 -1.00
C ALA A 82 -20.32 -12.46 0.53
N PHE A 83 -19.21 -12.24 1.24
CA PHE A 83 -19.08 -12.60 2.65
C PHE A 83 -18.82 -11.41 3.60
N SER A 84 -18.53 -10.22 3.09
CA SER A 84 -18.28 -9.05 3.93
C SER A 84 -19.53 -8.20 4.08
N SER A 85 -19.69 -7.58 5.24
CA SER A 85 -20.67 -6.52 5.40
C SER A 85 -20.32 -5.35 4.49
N PRO A 86 -21.30 -4.54 4.02
CA PRO A 86 -21.01 -3.36 3.21
C PRO A 86 -19.99 -2.41 3.86
N GLN A 87 -20.05 -2.25 5.19
CA GLN A 87 -19.09 -1.46 5.96
C GLN A 87 -17.67 -2.05 5.88
N ARG A 88 -17.53 -3.37 6.05
CA ARG A 88 -16.22 -4.02 5.97
C ARG A 88 -15.66 -3.99 4.56
N LEU A 89 -16.52 -4.18 3.57
CA LEU A 89 -16.15 -4.12 2.16
C LEU A 89 -15.58 -2.75 1.80
N LEU A 90 -16.21 -1.67 2.28
CA LEU A 90 -15.70 -0.31 2.13
C LEU A 90 -14.30 -0.12 2.74
N GLU A 91 -14.09 -0.62 3.96
CA GLU A 91 -12.79 -0.52 4.63
C GLU A 91 -11.69 -1.28 3.89
N LEU A 92 -12.01 -2.43 3.31
CA LEU A 92 -11.08 -3.22 2.53
C LEU A 92 -10.79 -2.55 1.18
N TYR A 93 -11.82 -2.00 0.53
CA TYR A 93 -11.77 -1.46 -0.82
C TYR A 93 -12.22 0.02 -0.87
N PRO A 94 -11.35 0.97 -0.46
CA PRO A 94 -11.68 2.40 -0.48
C PRO A 94 -12.09 2.94 -1.85
N LEU A 95 -11.68 2.31 -2.96
CA LEU A 95 -12.04 2.71 -4.32
C LEU A 95 -13.57 2.80 -4.52
N LEU A 96 -14.35 2.04 -3.76
CA LEU A 96 -15.82 2.03 -3.83
C LEU A 96 -16.47 3.39 -3.54
N GLN A 97 -15.75 4.32 -2.90
CA GLN A 97 -16.22 5.68 -2.61
C GLN A 97 -15.45 6.78 -3.32
N ARG A 98 -14.42 6.43 -4.09
CA ARG A 98 -13.63 7.42 -4.81
C ARG A 98 -14.25 7.74 -6.16
N ASP A 99 -13.95 8.92 -6.69
CA ASP A 99 -14.37 9.34 -8.03
C ASP A 99 -13.27 9.12 -9.09
N THR A 100 -12.29 8.27 -8.79
CA THR A 100 -11.23 7.94 -9.75
C THR A 100 -11.78 7.11 -10.91
N ASP A 101 -11.33 7.35 -12.14
CA ASP A 101 -11.84 6.69 -13.36
C ASP A 101 -11.14 5.36 -13.66
N PHE A 102 -10.08 5.03 -12.92
CA PHE A 102 -9.30 3.81 -13.08
C PHE A 102 -9.32 2.96 -11.81
N ALA A 103 -9.01 1.68 -12.00
CA ALA A 103 -8.63 0.77 -10.94
C ALA A 103 -7.22 0.23 -11.22
N VAL A 104 -6.61 -0.39 -10.23
CA VAL A 104 -5.32 -1.06 -10.35
C VAL A 104 -5.39 -2.46 -9.74
N GLN A 105 -4.43 -3.29 -10.11
CA GLN A 105 -4.17 -4.56 -9.45
C GLN A 105 -2.68 -4.84 -9.45
N GLN A 106 -2.22 -5.60 -8.45
CA GLN A 106 -0.84 -6.07 -8.45
C GLN A 106 -0.70 -7.24 -9.43
N ALA A 107 0.20 -7.10 -10.40
CA ALA A 107 0.49 -8.17 -11.36
C ALA A 107 1.55 -9.12 -10.77
N GLY A 108 1.07 -10.18 -10.11
CA GLY A 108 1.92 -11.19 -9.47
C GLY A 108 2.46 -10.74 -8.11
N GLU A 109 3.30 -11.58 -7.48
CA GLU A 109 3.95 -11.25 -6.21
C GLU A 109 5.06 -10.20 -6.38
N PRO A 110 5.34 -9.36 -5.36
CA PRO A 110 6.45 -8.41 -5.44
C PRO A 110 7.77 -9.16 -5.66
N LEU A 111 8.59 -8.66 -6.58
CA LEU A 111 9.88 -9.26 -6.87
C LEU A 111 10.93 -8.74 -5.90
N TRP A 112 11.68 -9.67 -5.33
CA TRP A 112 12.79 -9.37 -4.44
C TRP A 112 14.11 -9.68 -5.15
N PRO A 113 15.17 -8.90 -4.92
CA PRO A 113 16.49 -9.25 -5.41
C PRO A 113 16.87 -10.66 -4.96
N PRO A 114 17.42 -11.50 -5.85
CA PRO A 114 17.94 -12.80 -5.45
C PRO A 114 19.08 -12.60 -4.43
N ALA A 115 19.27 -13.59 -3.55
CA ALA A 115 20.42 -13.59 -2.67
C ALA A 115 21.69 -13.83 -3.50
N GLU A 116 22.68 -12.95 -3.38
CA GLU A 116 24.00 -13.14 -3.98
C GLU A 116 24.71 -14.37 -3.37
N PRO A 117 25.29 -15.28 -4.17
CA PRO A 117 26.09 -16.40 -3.65
C PRO A 117 27.29 -15.88 -2.84
N GLY A 118 27.37 -16.25 -1.56
CA GLY A 118 28.50 -15.87 -0.68
C GLY A 118 28.42 -14.46 -0.07
N GLY A 119 27.46 -13.65 -0.48
CA GLY A 119 27.16 -12.36 0.14
C GLY A 119 25.95 -12.49 1.06
N GLY A 120 26.14 -12.51 2.38
CA GLY A 120 25.01 -12.38 3.31
C GLY A 120 24.13 -11.20 2.90
N ARG A 121 22.79 -11.29 3.09
CA ARG A 121 21.79 -10.29 2.65
C ARG A 121 22.17 -8.84 3.05
N ARG A 122 23.05 -8.16 2.31
CA ARG A 122 23.35 -6.73 2.45
C ARG A 122 22.22 -5.94 1.79
N GLY A 123 21.03 -6.06 2.34
CA GLY A 123 19.81 -5.55 1.74
C GLY A 123 18.57 -6.26 2.25
N GLY A 124 18.46 -6.46 3.56
CA GLY A 124 17.29 -7.11 4.13
C GLY A 124 15.99 -6.39 3.76
N ARG A 125 15.10 -7.05 3.00
CA ARG A 125 13.66 -6.75 2.82
C ARG A 125 13.25 -5.33 2.39
N SER A 126 14.19 -4.41 2.14
CA SER A 126 13.89 -3.01 1.85
C SER A 126 13.80 -2.72 0.36
N LEU A 127 14.46 -3.53 -0.47
CA LEU A 127 14.41 -3.42 -1.93
C LEU A 127 13.34 -4.37 -2.49
N ALA A 128 12.32 -3.84 -3.14
CA ALA A 128 11.25 -4.62 -3.77
C ALA A 128 10.81 -3.98 -5.09
N ALA A 129 10.50 -4.79 -6.10
CA ALA A 129 9.83 -4.32 -7.31
C ALA A 129 8.36 -4.74 -7.31
N HIS A 130 7.48 -3.75 -7.40
CA HIS A 130 6.03 -3.93 -7.49
C HIS A 130 5.59 -3.69 -8.93
N VAL A 131 4.80 -4.60 -9.50
CA VAL A 131 4.20 -4.41 -10.82
C VAL A 131 2.75 -3.99 -10.63
N VAL A 132 2.46 -2.73 -10.93
CA VAL A 132 1.11 -2.16 -10.83
C VAL A 132 0.51 -2.15 -12.23
N GLN A 133 -0.62 -2.83 -12.41
CA GLN A 133 -1.33 -2.89 -13.68
C GLN A 133 -2.62 -2.09 -13.61
N ARG A 134 -2.88 -1.22 -14.60
CA ARG A 134 -4.18 -0.55 -14.75
C ARG A 134 -5.25 -1.60 -15.07
N ALA A 135 -6.31 -1.63 -14.29
CA ALA A 135 -7.48 -2.46 -14.50
C ALA A 135 -8.67 -1.60 -14.94
N ALA A 136 -9.65 -2.24 -15.58
CA ALA A 136 -10.94 -1.60 -15.81
C ALA A 136 -11.61 -1.37 -14.46
N ARG A 137 -12.20 -0.18 -14.26
CA ARG A 137 -12.95 0.14 -13.04
C ARG A 137 -14.34 -0.48 -13.09
N ALA A 138 -14.73 -1.20 -12.04
CA ALA A 138 -16.10 -1.67 -11.89
C ALA A 138 -17.04 -0.47 -11.70
N ARG A 139 -18.00 -0.29 -12.60
CA ARG A 139 -18.90 0.89 -12.60
C ARG A 139 -19.99 0.83 -11.54
N LYS A 140 -20.39 -0.37 -11.11
CA LYS A 140 -21.49 -0.56 -10.17
C LYS A 140 -20.92 -0.89 -8.80
N ALA A 141 -21.11 0.02 -7.83
CA ALA A 141 -20.82 -0.29 -6.43
C ALA A 141 -21.75 -1.42 -5.94
N PRO A 142 -21.25 -2.35 -5.11
CA PRO A 142 -22.07 -3.36 -4.46
C PRO A 142 -23.21 -2.73 -3.66
N ALA A 143 -24.33 -3.45 -3.55
CA ALA A 143 -25.52 -2.96 -2.85
C ALA A 143 -25.21 -2.66 -1.37
N GLY A 144 -25.74 -1.55 -0.86
CA GLY A 144 -25.56 -1.14 0.53
C GLY A 144 -24.25 -0.42 0.87
N VAL A 145 -23.31 -0.29 -0.07
CA VAL A 145 -22.07 0.49 0.15
C VAL A 145 -22.26 1.99 -0.10
N ALA A 146 -23.19 2.34 -0.99
CA ALA A 146 -23.46 3.73 -1.36
C ALA A 146 -23.92 4.54 -0.13
N GLY A 147 -23.24 5.66 0.13
CA GLY A 147 -23.56 6.57 1.23
C GLY A 147 -22.99 6.20 2.60
N LEU A 148 -22.36 5.03 2.76
CA LEU A 148 -21.61 4.71 3.98
C LEU A 148 -20.39 5.64 4.13
N GLN A 149 -19.79 5.67 5.31
CA GLN A 149 -18.52 6.33 5.56
C GLN A 149 -17.60 5.36 6.29
N PRO A 150 -16.26 5.44 6.12
CA PRO A 150 -15.34 4.68 6.94
C PRO A 150 -15.59 4.96 8.43
N ARG A 151 -15.41 3.93 9.27
CA ARG A 151 -15.51 4.09 10.72
C ARG A 151 -14.47 5.10 11.22
N SER A 152 -14.81 5.84 12.28
CA SER A 152 -13.84 6.70 12.96
C SER A 152 -12.74 5.86 13.61
N GLU A 153 -11.62 6.50 13.94
CA GLU A 153 -10.48 5.82 14.56
C GLU A 153 -10.88 5.09 15.86
N ASP A 154 -11.66 5.75 16.73
CA ASP A 154 -12.18 5.14 17.96
C ASP A 154 -13.04 3.89 17.70
N GLN A 155 -13.82 3.91 16.62
CA GLN A 155 -14.71 2.81 16.24
C GLN A 155 -13.96 1.63 15.60
N LEU A 156 -12.76 1.85 15.04
CA LEU A 156 -11.94 0.78 14.48
C LEU A 156 -11.40 -0.17 15.55
N PHE A 157 -11.18 0.35 16.77
CA PHE A 157 -10.74 -0.44 17.92
C PHE A 157 -11.89 -1.16 18.65
N GLN A 158 -13.13 -0.92 18.22
CA GLN A 158 -14.29 -1.66 18.72
C GLN A 158 -14.53 -2.91 17.87
N ALA A 159 -14.81 -4.02 18.55
CA ALA A 159 -15.17 -5.27 17.88
C ALA A 159 -16.43 -5.02 17.02
N PRO A 160 -16.40 -5.39 15.72
CA PRO A 160 -17.57 -5.23 14.88
C PRO A 160 -18.70 -6.14 15.36
N GLU A 161 -19.94 -5.78 15.06
CA GLU A 161 -21.06 -6.71 15.20
C GLU A 161 -20.77 -7.97 14.37
N LEU A 162 -20.89 -9.13 15.03
CA LEU A 162 -20.65 -10.41 14.39
C LEU A 162 -21.71 -10.62 13.31
N MET A 163 -21.25 -10.88 12.08
CA MET A 163 -22.16 -11.31 11.03
C MET A 163 -22.73 -12.68 11.37
N GLU A 164 -23.99 -12.89 11.01
CA GLU A 164 -24.62 -14.19 11.08
C GLU A 164 -23.80 -15.19 10.26
N PHE A 165 -23.38 -16.28 10.89
CA PHE A 165 -22.58 -17.31 10.23
C PHE A 165 -23.43 -18.00 9.15
N ARG A 166 -23.12 -17.74 7.88
CA ARG A 166 -23.88 -18.28 6.74
C ARG A 166 -23.46 -19.70 6.30
N GLY A 167 -22.47 -20.30 6.98
CA GLY A 167 -21.96 -21.64 6.65
C GLY A 167 -21.29 -21.74 5.28
N ALA A 168 -20.63 -22.88 5.02
CA ALA A 168 -20.45 -23.37 3.66
C ALA A 168 -21.72 -24.19 3.35
N ALA A 169 -22.49 -23.78 2.35
CA ALA A 169 -23.56 -24.64 1.85
C ALA A 169 -22.90 -25.95 1.38
N VAL A 170 -23.27 -27.06 2.01
CA VAL A 170 -22.88 -28.42 1.60
C VAL A 170 -23.64 -28.79 0.34
#